data_AF-A0A653A415-F1
#
_entry.id   AF-A0A653A415-F1
#
_cell.length_a   1.000
_cell.length_b   1.000
_cell.length_c   1.000
_cell.angle_alpha   90.00
_cell.angle_beta   90.00
_cell.angle_gamma   90.00
#
_symmetry.space_group_name_H-M   'P 1'
#
loop_
_entity.id
_entity.type
_entity.pdbx_description
1 polymer ?
#
loop_
_entity_poly.entity_id
_entity_poly.type
_entity_poly.pdbx_seq_one_letter_code
_entity_poly.pdbx_strand_id
1 'polypeptide(L)' 'MITEREVDKFVSIFDFENWAAIGLPDQLATRVMVIHDRKAGRTDVTILNKNLALDTHERLAEWLKTHVDTYEIPRQ' A
#
# COMPACT_ATOMS: atom_id res chain seq x y z
N MET A 1 -24.61 -13.93 22.04
CA MET A 1 -23.28 -13.32 21.86
C MET A 1 -23.20 -12.86 20.43
N ILE A 2 -23.08 -11.56 20.19
CA ILE A 2 -22.78 -11.04 18.86
C ILE A 2 -21.27 -11.20 18.71
N THR A 3 -20.83 -12.15 17.89
CA THR A 3 -19.44 -12.17 17.42
C THR A 3 -19.27 -10.97 16.51
N GLU A 4 -18.57 -9.94 16.99
CA GLU A 4 -18.11 -8.83 16.16
C GLU A 4 -17.39 -9.41 14.93
N ARG A 5 -17.74 -8.94 13.73
CA ARG A 5 -17.05 -9.32 12.50
C ARG A 5 -15.69 -8.63 12.50
N GLU A 6 -14.65 -9.33 12.90
CA GLU A 6 -13.27 -8.85 12.76
C GLU A 6 -12.77 -9.07 11.32
N VAL A 7 -12.08 -8.07 10.78
CA VAL A 7 -11.39 -8.18 9.49
C VAL A 7 -9.97 -8.67 9.75
N ASP A 8 -9.71 -9.93 9.41
CA ASP A 8 -8.37 -10.54 9.55
C ASP A 8 -7.39 -10.06 8.48
N LYS A 9 -7.90 -9.85 7.26
CA LYS A 9 -7.11 -9.46 6.09
C LYS A 9 -7.85 -8.37 5.32
N PHE A 10 -7.11 -7.33 4.99
CA PHE A 10 -7.58 -6.24 4.15
C PHE A 10 -6.73 -6.18 2.88
N VAL A 11 -7.40 -6.05 1.74
CA VAL A 11 -6.74 -5.85 0.44
C VAL A 11 -7.25 -4.54 -0.14
N SER A 12 -6.34 -3.63 -0.45
CA SER A 12 -6.63 -2.39 -1.16
C SER A 12 -5.87 -2.37 -2.47
N ILE A 13 -6.56 -1.98 -3.53
CA ILE A 13 -5.95 -1.74 -4.84
C ILE A 13 -6.33 -0.33 -5.24
N PHE A 14 -5.33 0.52 -5.46
CA PHE A 14 -5.55 1.92 -5.82
C PHE A 14 -4.54 2.38 -6.87
N ASP A 15 -4.93 3.41 -7.61
CA ASP A 15 -4.06 4.09 -8.55
C ASP A 15 -3.25 5.15 -7.79
N PHE A 16 -1.93 5.10 -7.96
CA PHE A 16 -0.98 6.05 -7.44
C PHE A 16 -0.47 6.91 -8.58
N GLU A 17 -0.74 8.20 -8.49
CA GLU A 17 -0.25 9.20 -9.40
C GLU A 17 0.62 10.18 -8.62
N ASN A 18 1.90 10.26 -9.00
CA ASN A 18 2.81 11.23 -8.42
C ASN A 18 2.97 12.42 -9.34
N TRP A 19 2.83 13.61 -8.76
CA TRP A 19 2.97 14.88 -9.47
C TRP A 19 4.15 15.75 -8.95
N ALA A 20 4.77 15.41 -7.81
CA ALA A 20 5.93 16.15 -7.25
C ALA A 20 6.58 15.53 -6.00
N ALA A 21 6.03 14.45 -5.44
CA ALA A 21 6.49 13.91 -4.16
C ALA A 21 7.64 12.91 -4.37
N ILE A 22 8.77 13.14 -3.70
CA ILE A 22 9.83 12.16 -3.43
C ILE A 22 10.66 11.72 -4.64
N GLY A 23 11.50 12.57 -5.24
CA GLY A 23 12.66 12.12 -6.07
C GLY A 23 12.38 11.04 -7.13
N LEU A 24 11.13 10.91 -7.53
CA LEU A 24 10.55 9.95 -8.47
C LEU A 24 10.25 10.73 -9.76
N PRO A 25 10.13 10.05 -10.90
CA PRO A 25 9.83 10.73 -12.17
C PRO A 25 8.59 11.63 -12.06
N ASP A 26 8.65 12.81 -12.66
CA ASP A 26 7.62 13.87 -12.60
C ASP A 26 6.23 13.42 -13.09
N GLN A 27 6.16 12.29 -13.82
CA GLN A 27 4.93 11.64 -14.24
C GLN A 27 5.03 10.13 -13.98
N LEU A 28 4.66 9.73 -12.76
CA LEU A 28 4.57 8.33 -12.39
C LEU A 28 3.11 7.99 -12.10
N ALA A 29 2.51 7.20 -12.99
CA ALA A 29 1.20 6.59 -12.79
C ALA A 29 1.36 5.07 -12.67
N THR A 30 0.91 4.50 -11.56
CA THR A 30 0.99 3.05 -11.33
C THR A 30 -0.14 2.57 -10.42
N ARG A 31 -0.52 1.31 -10.57
CA ARG A 31 -1.44 0.66 -9.64
C ARG A 31 -0.66 -0.01 -8.51
N VAL A 32 -1.14 0.17 -7.29
CA VAL A 32 -0.56 -0.37 -6.06
C VAL A 32 -1.56 -1.30 -5.42
N MET A 33 -1.08 -2.46 -4.98
CA MET A 33 -1.82 -3.39 -4.13
C MET A 33 -1.20 -3.40 -2.74
N VAL A 34 -2.03 -3.18 -1.72
CA VAL A 34 -1.67 -3.29 -0.31
C VAL A 34 -2.46 -4.43 0.29
N ILE A 35 -1.77 -5.35 0.98
CA ILE A 35 -2.37 -6.43 1.74
C ILE A 35 -1.95 -6.25 3.19
N HIS A 36 -2.91 -6.03 4.07
CA HIS A 36 -2.69 -6.00 5.50
C HIS A 36 -3.24 -7.28 6.12
N ASP A 37 -2.38 -8.04 6.80
CA ASP A 37 -2.74 -9.22 7.57
C ASP A 37 -2.56 -8.90 9.05
N ARG A 38 -3.70 -8.75 9.75
CA ARG A 38 -3.73 -8.39 11.17
C ARG A 38 -3.16 -9.51 12.04
N LYS A 39 -3.45 -10.77 11.70
CA LYS A 39 -2.99 -11.95 12.46
C LYS A 39 -1.47 -12.10 12.38
N ALA A 40 -0.89 -11.79 11.22
CA ALA A 40 0.54 -11.80 11.03
C ALA A 40 1.25 -10.49 11.42
N GLY A 41 0.49 -9.42 11.71
CA GLY A 41 1.04 -8.09 12.00
C GLY A 41 1.86 -7.52 10.83
N ARG A 42 1.46 -7.82 9.59
CA ARG A 42 2.27 -7.56 8.39
C ARG A 42 1.46 -6.81 7.33
N THR A 43 2.10 -5.80 6.75
CA THR A 43 1.60 -5.09 5.57
C THR A 43 2.53 -5.34 4.39
N ASP A 44 1.99 -5.93 3.32
CA ASP A 44 2.68 -6.11 2.05
C ASP A 44 2.23 -5.06 1.05
N VAL A 45 3.20 -4.52 0.30
CA VAL A 45 2.97 -3.57 -0.79
C VAL A 45 3.52 -4.18 -2.06
N THR A 46 2.69 -4.23 -3.10
CA THR A 46 3.08 -4.68 -4.44
C THR A 46 2.74 -3.61 -5.45
N ILE A 47 3.73 -3.20 -6.25
CA ILE A 47 3.52 -2.29 -7.38
C ILE A 47 3.18 -3.16 -8.59
N LEU A 48 2.01 -2.94 -9.19
CA LEU A 48 1.50 -3.81 -10.26
C LEU A 48 2.04 -3.42 -11.64
N ASN A 49 2.63 -2.24 -11.79
CA ASN A 49 3.23 -1.80 -13.05
C ASN A 49 4.60 -2.44 -13.26
N LYS A 50 4.67 -3.37 -14.22
CA LYS A 50 5.89 -4.11 -14.57
C LYS A 50 6.90 -3.32 -15.40
N ASN A 51 6.51 -2.17 -15.94
CA ASN A 51 7.34 -1.36 -16.83
C ASN A 51 8.08 -0.23 -16.10
N LEU A 52 8.07 -0.22 -14.77
CA LEU A 52 8.84 0.73 -13.99
C LEU A 52 10.30 0.31 -13.92
N ALA A 53 11.20 1.30 -14.00
CA ALA A 53 12.60 1.08 -13.72
C ALA A 53 12.76 0.53 -12.30
N LEU A 54 13.70 -0.40 -12.11
CA LEU A 54 13.90 -1.10 -10.83
C LEU A 54 14.12 -0.12 -9.66
N ASP A 55 14.95 0.91 -9.86
CA ASP A 55 15.21 1.96 -8.87
C ASP A 55 13.93 2.74 -8.49
N THR A 56 13.07 3.05 -9.46
CA THR A 56 11.76 3.68 -9.21
C THR A 56 10.84 2.76 -8.43
N HIS A 57 10.84 1.47 -8.75
CA HIS A 57 10.05 0.47 -8.05
C HIS A 57 10.49 0.32 -6.59
N GLU A 58 11.79 0.21 -6.33
CA GLU A 58 12.34 0.08 -4.98
C GLU A 58 12.03 1.30 -4.11
N ARG A 59 12.30 2.51 -4.62
CA ARG A 59 12.00 3.77 -3.91
C ARG A 59 10.52 3.94 -3.61
N LEU A 60 9.65 3.64 -4.59
CA LEU A 60 8.21 3.72 -4.39
C LEU A 60 7.74 2.70 -3.35
N ALA A 61 8.25 1.47 -3.37
CA ALA A 61 7.89 0.44 -2.41
C ALA A 61 8.30 0.81 -0.98
N GLU A 62 9.51 1.35 -0.79
CA GLU A 62 9.97 1.84 0.51
C GLU A 62 9.16 3.02 1.02
N TRP A 63 8.84 3.98 0.14
CA TRP A 63 8.01 5.12 0.49
C TRP A 63 6.61 4.67 0.93
N LEU A 64 5.96 3.78 0.17
CA LEU A 64 4.63 3.27 0.51
C LEU A 64 4.61 2.50 1.84
N LYS A 65 5.66 1.74 2.16
CA LYS A 65 5.75 1.04 3.46
C LYS A 65 5.76 1.99 4.67
N THR A 66 6.23 3.22 4.49
CA THR A 66 6.36 4.21 5.57
C THR A 66 5.21 5.21 5.62
N HIS A 67 4.44 5.34 4.54
CA HIS A 67 3.38 6.33 4.39
C HIS A 67 1.97 5.73 4.23
N VAL A 68 1.85 4.43 4.01
CA VAL A 68 0.56 3.75 4.08
C VAL A 68 0.23 3.53 5.56
N ASP A 69 -0.51 4.48 6.14
CA ASP A 69 -1.13 4.32 7.44
C ASP A 69 -2.24 3.26 7.33
N THR A 70 -1.94 2.03 7.75
CA THR A 70 -2.98 1.06 8.07
C THR A 70 -3.58 1.47 9.41
N TYR A 71 -4.57 2.36 9.37
CA TYR A 71 -5.40 2.62 10.55
C TYR A 71 -6.02 1.29 10.98
N GLU A 72 -5.71 0.85 12.21
CA GLU A 72 -6.56 -0.12 12.88
C GLU A 72 -7.95 0.51 12.95
N ILE A 73 -8.92 -0.08 12.23
CA ILE A 73 -10.31 0.40 12.27
C ILE A 73 -10.74 0.32 13.74
N PRO A 74 -10.97 1.46 14.43
CA PRO A 74 -11.29 1.43 15.84
C PRO A 74 -12.64 0.74 16.03
N ARG A 75 -12.74 -0.09 17.08
CA ARG A 75 -14.01 -0.66 17.54
C ARG A 75 -15.01 0.48 17.77
N GLN A 76 -16.15 0.46 17.09
CA GLN A 76 -17.31 1.30 17.42
C GLN A 76 -18.29 0.50 18.27
#